data_AF-A0A662VCC1-F1
#
_entry.id   AF-A0A662VCC1-F1
#
_cell.length_a   1.000
_cell.length_b   1.000
_cell.length_c   1.000
_cell.angle_alpha   90.00
_cell.angle_beta   90.00
_cell.angle_gamma   90.00
#
_symmetry.space_group_name_H-M   'P 1'
#
loop_
_entity.id
_entity.type
_entity.pdbx_description
1 polymer ?
#
loop_
_entity_poly.entity_id
_entity_poly.type
_entity_poly.pdbx_seq_one_letter_code
_entity_poly.pdbx_strand_id
1 'polypeptide(L)' 'MPKLFRKSLWVFHLNTGACNACDIEILDLITPYHDVERFGIKLVGSPRH' A
#
# COMPACT_ATOMS: atom_id res chain seq x y z
N MET A 1 -0.71 12.01 -13.80
CA MET A 1 -1.64 10.97 -13.30
C MET A 1 -3.05 11.30 -13.75
N PRO A 2 -3.76 10.41 -14.45
CA PRO A 2 -5.15 10.64 -14.87
C PRO A 2 -6.03 10.91 -13.63
N LYS A 3 -7.05 11.76 -13.78
CA LYS A 3 -7.89 12.33 -12.71
C LYS A 3 -8.68 11.31 -11.85
N LEU A 4 -8.61 10.02 -12.17
CA LEU A 4 -9.53 8.97 -11.72
C LEU A 4 -9.28 8.46 -10.29
N PHE A 5 -8.05 8.53 -9.77
CA PHE A 5 -7.67 7.88 -8.50
C PHE A 5 -7.08 8.84 -7.45
N ARG A 6 -7.55 10.09 -7.42
CA ARG A 6 -6.87 11.16 -6.64
C ARG A 6 -6.73 10.88 -5.14
N LYS A 7 -7.60 10.08 -4.53
CA LYS A 7 -7.59 9.76 -3.07
C LYS A 7 -8.23 8.39 -2.76
N SER A 8 -8.06 7.42 -3.65
CA SER A 8 -8.70 6.09 -3.49
C SER A 8 -7.90 4.99 -4.17
N LEU A 9 -6.58 5.05 -4.04
CA LEU A 9 -5.68 4.07 -4.64
C LEU A 9 -5.64 2.81 -3.77
N TRP A 10 -6.02 1.66 -4.31
CA TRP A 10 -5.93 0.40 -3.60
C TRP A 10 -4.74 -0.38 -4.15
N VAL A 11 -3.88 -0.87 -3.26
CA VAL A 11 -2.60 -1.46 -3.58
C VAL A 11 -2.57 -2.90 -3.07
N PHE A 12 -2.12 -3.82 -3.90
CA PHE A 12 -1.86 -5.21 -3.52
C PHE A 12 -0.34 -5.43 -3.55
N HIS A 13 0.21 -5.89 -2.45
CA HIS A 13 1.63 -6.23 -2.35
C HIS A 13 1.87 -7.69 -2.75
N LEU A 14 2.89 -7.94 -3.57
CA LEU A 14 3.29 -9.25 -4.02
C LEU A 14 4.79 -9.45 -3.74
N ASN A 15 5.10 -10.43 -2.89
CA ASN A 15 6.47 -10.87 -2.62
C ASN A 15 6.73 -12.21 -3.32
N THR A 16 7.85 -12.32 -4.05
CA THR A 16 8.29 -13.53 -4.78
C THR A 16 9.67 -14.02 -4.32
N GLY A 17 9.92 -14.04 -3.00
CA GLY A 17 11.17 -14.53 -2.41
C GLY A 17 12.13 -13.44 -1.91
N ALA A 18 11.60 -12.31 -1.42
CA ALA A 18 12.38 -11.22 -0.85
C ALA A 18 12.88 -11.52 0.58
N CYS A 19 13.79 -10.66 1.08
CA CYS A 19 14.38 -10.76 2.42
C CYS A 19 13.51 -10.16 3.55
N ASN A 20 12.24 -9.85 3.27
CA ASN A 20 11.28 -9.21 4.18
C ASN A 20 11.58 -7.77 4.60
N ALA A 21 12.72 -7.17 4.23
CA ALA A 21 13.03 -5.79 4.59
C ALA A 21 12.01 -4.79 4.02
N CYS A 22 11.72 -4.89 2.72
CA CYS A 22 10.70 -4.04 2.09
C CYS A 22 9.28 -4.35 2.56
N ASP A 23 9.00 -5.58 3.02
CA ASP A 23 7.68 -5.93 3.58
C ASP A 23 7.44 -5.20 4.90
N ILE A 24 8.47 -5.10 5.74
CA ILE A 24 8.44 -4.33 6.98
C ILE A 24 8.21 -2.85 6.67
N GLU A 25 8.89 -2.30 5.66
CA GLU A 25 8.70 -0.91 5.25
C GLU A 25 7.28 -0.66 4.72
N ILE A 26 6.70 -1.60 3.98
CA ILE A 26 5.30 -1.51 3.52
C ILE A 26 4.34 -1.47 4.72
N LEU A 27 4.60 -2.26 5.77
CA LEU A 27 3.80 -2.20 6.99
C LEU A 27 4.02 -0.88 7.75
N ASP A 28 5.25 -0.38 7.81
CA ASP A 28 5.59 0.87 8.48
C ASP A 28 4.87 2.08 7.85
N LEU A 29 4.70 2.08 6.53
CA LEU A 29 3.92 3.10 5.81
C LEU A 29 2.45 3.19 6.28
N ILE A 30 1.87 2.10 6.81
CA ILE A 30 0.49 2.04 7.27
C ILE A 30 0.39 2.39 8.77
N THR A 31 1.52 2.50 9.47
CA THR A 31 1.51 2.90 10.88
C THR A 31 1.11 4.37 11.03
N PRO A 32 0.62 4.81 12.21
CA PRO A 32 0.22 6.19 12.42
C PRO A 32 1.34 7.23 12.22
N TYR A 33 2.61 6.83 12.25
CA TYR A 33 3.72 7.75 12.06
C TYR A 33 3.84 8.19 10.59
N HIS A 34 3.69 7.26 9.65
CA HIS A 34 3.82 7.52 8.21
C HIS A 34 2.46 7.65 7.49
N ASP A 35 1.41 7.03 8.04
CA ASP A 35 -0.01 7.10 7.66
C ASP A 35 -0.29 7.43 6.19
N VAL A 36 -0.02 6.47 5.31
CA VAL A 36 -0.36 6.61 3.88
C VAL A 36 -1.87 6.56 3.61
N GLU A 37 -2.69 6.09 4.57
CA GLU A 37 -4.14 6.03 4.42
C GLU A 37 -4.76 7.42 4.33
N ARG A 38 -4.14 8.45 4.92
CA ARG A 38 -4.52 9.86 4.77
C ARG A 38 -4.51 10.34 3.31
N PHE A 39 -3.68 9.75 2.46
CA PHE A 39 -3.65 10.05 1.02
C PHE A 39 -4.67 9.24 0.22
N GLY A 40 -5.46 8.40 0.90
CA GLY A 40 -6.44 7.51 0.29
C GLY A 40 -5.82 6.26 -0.32
N ILE A 41 -4.66 5.84 0.20
CA ILE A 41 -3.99 4.58 -0.19
C ILE A 41 -4.46 3.49 0.77
N LYS A 42 -4.88 2.34 0.23
CA LYS A 42 -5.30 1.19 1.05
C LYS A 42 -4.59 -0.08 0.58
N LEU A 43 -3.92 -0.77 1.51
CA LEU A 43 -3.38 -2.10 1.25
C LEU A 43 -4.52 -3.14 1.27
N VAL A 44 -4.66 -3.92 0.21
CA VAL A 44 -5.67 -4.97 0.07
C VAL A 44 -5.03 -6.36 0.00
N GLY A 45 -5.75 -7.38 0.50
CA GLY A 45 -5.25 -8.75 0.56
C GLY A 45 -5.54 -9.62 -0.67
N SER A 46 -6.22 -9.08 -1.68
CA SER A 46 -6.56 -9.82 -2.91
C SER A 46 -6.36 -8.92 -4.14
N PRO A 47 -5.84 -9.45 -5.25
CA PRO A 47 -5.68 -8.70 -6.50
C PRO A 47 -7.00 -8.51 -7.26
N ARG A 48 -8.14 -8.99 -6.75
CA ARG A 48 -9.47 -8.88 -7.40
C ARG A 48 -10.23 -7.59 -7.11
N HIS A 49 -9.69 -6.72 -6.26
CA HIS A 49 -10.27 -5.40 -6.04
C HIS A 49 -10.01 -4.49 -7.24
#